data_AF-A0A7W7ACC9-F1
#
_entry.id   AF-A0A7W7ACC9-F1
#
_cell.length_a   1.000
_cell.length_b   1.000
_cell.length_c   1.000
_cell.angle_alpha   90.00
_cell.angle_beta   90.00
_cell.angle_gamma   90.00
#
_symmetry.space_group_name_H-M   'P 1'
#
loop_
_entity.id
_entity.type
_entity.pdbx_description
1 polymer ?
#
loop_
_entity_poly.entity_id
_entity_poly.type
_entity_poly.pdbx_seq_one_letter_code
_entity_poly.pdbx_strand_id
1 'polypeptide(L)' 'MSESDVKSMFSYFARHAVDKKAAQDRWNNDSDPSAGFIAWLLWGGDAGETWAKSKHKMLVKD' A
#
# COMPACT_ATOMS: atom_id res chain seq x y z
N MET A 1 4.37 13.73 9.44
CA MET A 1 4.84 12.54 8.69
C MET A 1 6.26 12.82 8.21
N SER A 2 7.17 11.90 8.46
CA SER A 2 8.61 11.96 8.16
C SER A 2 8.94 11.26 6.83
N GLU A 3 10.19 11.40 6.36
CA GLU A 3 10.67 10.62 5.21
C GLU A 3 10.64 9.11 5.46
N SER A 4 10.95 8.67 6.69
CA SER A 4 10.88 7.25 7.07
C SER A 4 9.46 6.74 6.99
N ASP A 5 8.47 7.56 7.33
CA ASP A 5 7.06 7.18 7.19
C ASP A 5 6.72 6.99 5.71
N VAL A 6 7.11 7.92 4.82
CA VAL A 6 6.90 7.80 3.36
C VAL A 6 7.53 6.52 2.80
N LYS A 7 8.78 6.24 3.19
CA LYS A 7 9.51 5.02 2.77
C LYS A 7 8.81 3.75 3.28
N SER A 8 8.25 3.79 4.49
CA SER A 8 7.46 2.69 5.06
C SER A 8 6.14 2.48 4.32
N MET A 9 5.40 3.55 4.00
CA MET A 9 4.17 3.44 3.21
C MET A 9 4.48 2.85 1.82
N PHE A 10 5.49 3.40 1.16
CA PHE A 10 5.91 2.96 -0.17
C PHE A 10 6.29 1.47 -0.17
N SER A 11 7.09 1.03 0.80
CA SER A 11 7.51 -0.37 0.93
C SER A 11 6.32 -1.28 1.22
N TYR A 12 5.39 -0.84 2.07
CA TYR A 12 4.16 -1.57 2.35
C TYR A 12 3.34 -1.78 1.07
N PHE A 13 3.04 -0.71 0.33
CA PHE A 13 2.23 -0.80 -0.89
C PHE A 13 2.94 -1.63 -1.98
N ALA A 14 4.25 -1.44 -2.18
CA ALA A 14 5.02 -2.19 -3.18
C ALA A 14 4.99 -3.70 -2.93
N ARG A 15 5.14 -4.14 -1.66
CA ARG A 15 5.04 -5.55 -1.30
C ARG A 15 3.62 -6.07 -1.52
N HIS A 16 2.61 -5.37 -1.01
CA HIS A 16 1.24 -5.87 -1.02
C HIS A 16 0.52 -5.71 -2.35
N ALA A 17 1.04 -4.93 -3.29
CA ALA A 17 0.55 -4.95 -4.68
C ALA A 17 0.76 -6.32 -5.32
N VAL A 18 1.87 -7.00 -4.97
CA VAL A 18 2.13 -8.39 -5.39
C VAL A 18 1.19 -9.36 -4.66
N ASP A 19 1.06 -9.21 -3.34
CA ASP A 19 0.17 -10.05 -2.52
C ASP A 19 -1.30 -9.95 -2.98
N LYS A 20 -1.78 -8.73 -3.28
CA LYS A 20 -3.11 -8.45 -3.86
C LYS A 20 -3.34 -9.23 -5.16
N LYS A 21 -2.33 -9.24 -6.04
CA LYS A 21 -2.40 -9.97 -7.32
C LYS A 21 -2.42 -11.49 -7.11
N ALA A 22 -1.65 -12.00 -6.14
CA ALA A 22 -1.58 -13.42 -5.84
C ALA A 22 -2.84 -13.95 -5.12
N ALA A 23 -3.45 -13.13 -4.25
CA ALA A 23 -4.59 -13.54 -3.42
C ALA A 23 -5.94 -13.55 -4.18
N GLN A 24 -6.04 -12.90 -5.35
CA GLN A 24 -7.27 -12.82 -6.15
C GLN A 24 -8.51 -12.47 -5.29
N ASP A 25 -9.57 -13.28 -5.33
CA ASP A 25 -10.84 -13.05 -4.61
C ASP A 25 -10.72 -13.12 -3.09
N ARG A 26 -9.60 -13.63 -2.55
CA ARG A 26 -9.34 -13.63 -1.10
C ARG A 26 -8.82 -12.29 -0.60
N TRP A 27 -8.33 -11.41 -1.48
CA TRP A 27 -7.80 -10.12 -1.08
C TRP A 27 -8.89 -9.27 -0.42
N ASN A 28 -9.97 -9.00 -1.17
CA ASN A 28 -11.08 -8.13 -0.81
C ASN A 28 -12.40 -8.91 -0.63
N ASN A 29 -12.34 -10.10 -0.05
CA ASN A 29 -13.55 -10.88 0.22
C ASN A 29 -14.48 -10.10 1.17
N ASP A 30 -15.78 -10.06 0.84
CA ASP A 30 -16.76 -9.25 1.58
C ASP A 30 -17.03 -9.77 3.00
N SER A 31 -16.83 -11.06 3.26
CA SER A 31 -17.10 -11.70 4.55
C SER A 31 -15.84 -12.06 5.34
N ASP A 32 -14.70 -12.24 4.66
CA ASP A 32 -13.40 -12.58 5.25
C ASP A 32 -12.25 -11.83 4.55
N PRO A 33 -12.21 -10.49 4.64
CA PRO A 33 -11.18 -9.69 3.99
C PRO A 33 -9.80 -10.02 4.55
N SER A 34 -8.80 -10.09 3.67
CA SER A 34 -7.43 -10.32 4.12
C SER A 34 -6.93 -9.19 5.03
N ALA A 35 -6.07 -9.53 6.01
CA ALA A 35 -5.42 -8.53 6.85
C ALA A 35 -4.63 -7.49 6.03
N GLY A 36 -4.04 -7.92 4.90
CA GLY A 36 -3.36 -7.04 3.96
C GLY A 36 -4.30 -6.03 3.30
N PHE A 37 -5.52 -6.44 2.94
CA PHE A 37 -6.52 -5.52 2.40
C PHE A 37 -7.04 -4.53 3.44
N ILE A 38 -7.30 -4.98 4.66
CA ILE A 38 -7.71 -4.08 5.76
C ILE A 38 -6.63 -3.02 5.99
N ALA A 39 -5.37 -3.42 6.10
CA ALA A 39 -4.27 -2.48 6.24
C ALA A 39 -4.13 -1.59 4.99
N TRP A 40 -4.30 -2.11 3.77
CA TRP A 40 -4.29 -1.30 2.54
C TRP A 40 -5.31 -0.15 2.61
N LEU A 41 -6.53 -0.41 3.09
CA LEU A 41 -7.56 0.62 3.28
C LEU A 41 -7.21 1.61 4.39
N LEU A 42 -6.67 1.14 5.52
CA LEU A 42 -6.24 2.03 6.62
C LEU A 42 -5.14 3.01 6.19
N TRP A 43 -4.30 2.60 5.25
CA TRP A 43 -3.28 3.47 4.64
C TRP A 43 -3.80 4.33 3.48
N GLY A 44 -5.12 4.38 3.25
CA GLY A 44 -5.76 5.25 2.26
C GLY A 44 -6.05 4.60 0.91
N GLY A 45 -5.94 3.27 0.81
CA GLY A 45 -6.29 2.52 -0.39
C GLY A 45 -5.40 2.85 -1.60
N ASP A 46 -5.94 2.67 -2.80
CA ASP A 46 -5.23 2.94 -4.06
C ASP A 46 -4.83 4.42 -4.20
N ALA A 47 -5.56 5.34 -3.56
CA ALA A 47 -5.18 6.74 -3.47
C ALA A 47 -3.94 6.93 -2.57
N GLY A 48 -3.89 6.22 -1.44
CA GLY A 48 -2.73 6.15 -0.55
C GLY A 48 -1.49 5.58 -1.24
N GLU A 49 -1.64 4.52 -2.02
CA GLU A 49 -0.56 3.94 -2.84
C GLU A 49 0.00 4.98 -3.81
N THR A 50 -0.88 5.62 -4.59
CA THR A 50 -0.51 6.61 -5.60
C THR A 50 0.24 7.79 -4.95
N TRP A 51 -0.27 8.27 -3.82
CA TRP A 51 0.35 9.35 -3.08
C TRP A 51 1.73 8.96 -2.52
N ALA A 52 1.85 7.79 -1.89
CA ALA A 52 3.11 7.31 -1.32
C ALA A 52 4.17 7.13 -2.41
N LYS A 53 3.79 6.59 -3.57
CA LYS A 53 4.68 6.44 -4.74
C LYS A 53 5.15 7.79 -5.27
N SER A 54 4.26 8.77 -5.35
CA SER A 54 4.60 10.14 -5.77
C SER A 54 5.59 10.79 -4.79
N LYS A 55 5.31 10.74 -3.48
CA LYS A 55 6.18 11.29 -2.44
C LYS A 55 7.54 10.60 -2.40
N HIS A 56 7.57 9.27 -2.46
CA HIS A 56 8.83 8.53 -2.51
C HIS A 56 9.68 8.97 -3.71
N LYS A 57 9.08 9.11 -4.91
CA LYS A 57 9.79 9.58 -6.10
C LYS A 57 10.42 10.97 -5.94
N MET A 58 9.82 11.86 -5.14
CA MET A 58 10.42 13.15 -4.83
C MET A 58 11.66 12.96 -3.94
N LEU A 59 11.58 12.11 -2.91
CA LEU A 59 12.67 11.87 -1.96
C LEU A 59 13.91 11.18 -2.57
N VAL A 60 13.75 10.33 -3.59
CA VAL A 60 14.90 9.67 -4.26
C VAL A 60 15.49 10.47 -5.43
N LYS A 61 14.91 11.63 -5.76
CA LYS A 61 15.43 12.51 -6.81
C LYS A 61 16.37 13.60 -6.27
N ASP A 62 16.39 13.79 -4.96
CA ASP A 62 17.32 14.66 -4.24
C ASP A 62 18.58 13.86 -3.85
#